data_AF-A0A6P7H850-F1
#
_entry.id   AF-A0A6P7H850-F1
#
_cell.length_a   1.000
_cell.length_b   1.000
_cell.length_c   1.000
_cell.angle_alpha   90.00
_cell.angle_beta   90.00
_cell.angle_gamma   90.00
#
_symmetry.space_group_name_H-M   'P 1'
#
loop_
_entity.id
_entity.type
_entity.pdbx_description
1 polymer ?
#
loop_
_entity_poly.entity_id
_entity_poly.type
_entity_poly.pdbx_seq_one_letter_code
_entity_poly.pdbx_strand_id
1 'polypeptide(L)'
;MLTRLRHEFDSRFSDFNKIEAIAQFVSYPYMSFDTESLSQAIEQHFSESRPETELEIVTLQNDLCLKSVAGKENFWCLVSKQKYPILVNVALKISALFCSTYLCESTFLNMKFIKNKYRSRVTDEHLDSCIRLGITNNQPDVKKLTDMMDCQSSH
;
A
#
# COMPACT_ATOMS: atom_id res chain seq x y z
N MET A 1 -27.14 6.20 -9.30
CA MET A 1 -25.92 6.91 -8.86
C MET A 1 -24.85 5.93 -8.35
N LEU A 2 -25.17 5.05 -7.40
CA LEU A 2 -24.25 4.02 -6.88
C LEU A 2 -23.79 2.99 -7.93
N THR A 3 -24.67 2.56 -8.83
CA THR A 3 -24.33 1.63 -9.93
C THR A 3 -23.31 2.21 -10.92
N ARG A 4 -23.44 3.51 -11.25
CA ARG A 4 -22.46 4.21 -12.09
C ARG A 4 -21.11 4.35 -11.38
N LEU A 5 -21.12 4.69 -10.10
CA LEU A 5 -19.89 4.79 -9.31
C LEU A 5 -19.17 3.43 -9.22
N ARG A 6 -19.92 2.34 -9.00
CA ARG A 6 -19.38 0.98 -8.98
C ARG A 6 -18.76 0.60 -10.33
N HIS A 7 -19.46 0.85 -11.43
CA HIS A 7 -18.92 0.59 -12.77
C HIS A 7 -17.64 1.38 -13.05
N GLU A 8 -17.57 2.66 -12.67
CA GLU A 8 -16.36 3.47 -12.80
C GLU A 8 -15.21 2.93 -11.94
N PHE A 9 -15.50 2.45 -10.73
CA PHE A 9 -14.51 1.82 -9.86
C PHE A 9 -13.98 0.52 -10.48
N ASP A 10 -14.87 -0.40 -10.87
CA ASP A 10 -14.51 -1.68 -11.48
C ASP A 10 -13.72 -1.47 -12.78
N SER A 11 -14.06 -0.45 -13.57
CA SER A 11 -13.34 -0.08 -14.78
C SER A 11 -11.93 0.46 -14.48
N ARG A 12 -11.82 1.44 -13.58
CA ARG A 12 -10.53 2.08 -13.23
C ARG A 12 -9.58 1.15 -12.49
N PHE A 13 -10.11 0.22 -11.70
CA PHE A 13 -9.34 -0.71 -10.89
C PHE A 13 -9.35 -2.13 -11.45
N SER A 14 -9.73 -2.29 -12.73
CA SER A 14 -9.75 -3.59 -13.41
C SER A 14 -8.38 -4.29 -13.41
N ASP A 15 -7.29 -3.53 -13.32
CA ASP A 15 -5.94 -4.06 -13.19
C ASP A 15 -5.69 -4.79 -11.87
N PHE A 16 -6.41 -4.46 -10.79
CA PHE A 16 -6.30 -5.19 -9.51
C PHE A 16 -6.78 -6.64 -9.62
N ASN A 17 -7.76 -6.91 -10.48
CA ASN A 17 -8.22 -8.27 -10.76
C ASN A 17 -7.11 -9.13 -11.36
N LYS A 18 -6.15 -8.52 -12.06
CA LYS A 18 -5.05 -9.25 -12.72
C LYS A 18 -3.98 -9.72 -11.72
N ILE A 19 -3.81 -8.98 -10.62
CA ILE A 19 -2.84 -9.31 -9.56
C ILE A 19 -3.49 -9.96 -8.34
N GLU A 20 -4.79 -10.23 -8.37
CA GLU A 20 -5.56 -10.74 -7.23
C GLU A 20 -4.98 -12.05 -6.70
N ALA A 21 -4.67 -13.01 -7.59
CA ALA A 21 -4.08 -14.28 -7.21
C ALA A 21 -2.72 -14.10 -6.49
N ILE A 22 -1.93 -13.13 -6.95
CA ILE A 22 -0.62 -12.81 -6.35
C ILE A 22 -0.83 -12.16 -4.97
N ALA A 23 -1.78 -11.24 -4.84
CA ALA A 23 -2.12 -10.61 -3.57
C ALA A 23 -2.68 -11.62 -2.54
N GLN A 24 -3.49 -12.58 -2.99
CA GLN A 24 -3.98 -13.68 -2.17
C GLN A 24 -2.83 -14.56 -1.69
N PHE A 25 -1.87 -14.89 -2.57
CA PHE A 25 -0.66 -15.61 -2.16
C PHE A 25 0.18 -14.83 -1.14
N VAL A 26 0.39 -13.54 -1.36
CA VAL A 26 1.12 -12.68 -0.40
C VAL A 26 0.41 -12.61 0.95
N SER A 27 -0.92 -12.62 0.96
CA SER A 27 -1.72 -12.58 2.20
C SER A 27 -1.77 -13.93 2.90
N TYR A 28 -1.79 -15.03 2.14
CA TYR A 28 -1.98 -16.39 2.63
C TYR A 28 -1.00 -17.37 1.96
N PRO A 29 0.32 -17.27 2.23
CA PRO A 29 1.37 -17.97 1.47
C PRO A 29 1.31 -19.51 1.52
N TYR A 30 0.56 -20.07 2.47
CA TYR A 30 0.38 -21.51 2.66
C TYR A 30 -1.02 -22.01 2.26
N MET A 31 -1.87 -21.15 1.68
CA MET A 31 -3.09 -21.60 1.03
C MET A 31 -2.74 -22.43 -0.22
N SER A 32 -3.65 -23.31 -0.64
CA SER A 32 -3.45 -24.10 -1.86
C SER A 32 -3.51 -23.19 -3.09
N PHE A 33 -2.47 -23.19 -3.90
CA PHE A 33 -2.40 -22.48 -5.18
C PHE A 33 -1.95 -23.42 -6.28
N ASP A 34 -2.40 -23.15 -7.50
CA ASP A 34 -1.79 -23.73 -8.68
C ASP A 34 -0.47 -23.01 -8.96
N THR A 35 0.64 -23.70 -8.73
CA THR A 35 1.99 -23.12 -8.81
C THR A 35 2.32 -22.60 -10.20
N GLU A 36 1.86 -23.28 -11.26
CA GLU A 36 2.10 -22.90 -12.65
C GLU A 36 1.33 -21.62 -13.03
N SER A 37 0.05 -21.53 -12.68
CA SER A 37 -0.74 -20.32 -12.92
C SER A 37 -0.22 -19.12 -12.12
N LEU A 38 0.20 -19.33 -10.88
CA LEU A 38 0.74 -18.27 -10.03
C LEU A 38 2.10 -17.78 -10.53
N SER A 39 3.01 -18.68 -10.91
CA SER A 39 4.32 -18.33 -11.46
C SER A 39 4.17 -17.56 -12.78
N GLN A 40 3.23 -17.96 -13.63
CA GLN A 40 2.88 -17.23 -14.85
C GLN A 40 2.36 -15.83 -14.56
N ALA A 41 1.45 -15.67 -13.59
CA ALA A 41 0.94 -14.36 -13.21
C ALA A 41 2.07 -13.44 -12.68
N ILE A 42 2.97 -13.98 -11.87
CA ILE A 42 4.14 -13.25 -11.34
C ILE A 42 5.08 -12.82 -12.47
N GLU A 43 5.39 -13.70 -13.42
CA GLU A 43 6.20 -13.38 -14.59
C GLU A 43 5.59 -12.22 -15.40
N GLN A 44 4.28 -12.30 -15.69
CA GLN A 44 3.57 -11.30 -16.48
C GLN A 44 3.54 -9.91 -15.83
N HIS A 45 3.42 -9.83 -14.50
CA HIS A 45 3.22 -8.56 -13.78
C HIS A 45 4.49 -8.00 -13.14
N PHE A 46 5.48 -8.84 -12.85
CA PHE A 46 6.68 -8.45 -12.12
C PHE A 46 7.99 -8.75 -12.85
N SER A 47 7.94 -9.37 -14.03
CA SER A 47 9.09 -9.72 -14.87
C SER A 47 10.11 -10.60 -14.15
N GLU A 48 9.63 -11.47 -13.26
CA GLU A 48 10.44 -12.45 -12.53
C GLU A 48 10.50 -13.78 -13.31
N SER A 49 11.58 -14.54 -13.13
CA SER A 49 11.80 -15.82 -13.81
C SER A 49 10.80 -16.88 -13.36
N ARG A 50 10.00 -17.44 -14.28
CA ARG A 50 8.97 -18.45 -13.95
C ARG A 50 9.55 -19.68 -13.26
N PRO A 51 10.59 -20.37 -13.78
CA PRO A 51 11.12 -21.58 -13.14
C PRO A 51 11.70 -21.34 -11.74
N GLU A 52 12.37 -20.21 -11.54
CA GLU A 52 12.90 -19.81 -10.24
C GLU A 52 11.77 -19.49 -9.25
N THR A 53 10.72 -18.82 -9.73
CA THR A 53 9.53 -18.52 -8.94
C THR A 53 8.84 -19.81 -8.46
N GLU A 54 8.64 -20.79 -9.35
CA GLU A 54 8.04 -22.09 -9.00
C GLU A 54 8.85 -22.82 -7.94
N LEU A 55 10.18 -22.82 -8.10
CA LEU A 55 11.08 -23.41 -7.12
C LEU A 55 10.97 -22.73 -5.76
N GLU A 56 10.93 -21.40 -5.71
CA GLU A 56 10.74 -20.66 -4.47
C GLU A 56 9.38 -20.95 -3.83
N ILE A 57 8.28 -20.99 -4.61
CA ILE A 57 6.93 -21.28 -4.12
C ILE A 57 6.90 -22.66 -3.45
N VAL A 58 7.38 -23.69 -4.15
CA VAL A 58 7.40 -25.07 -3.63
C VAL A 58 8.30 -25.17 -2.40
N THR A 59 9.46 -24.51 -2.43
CA THR A 59 10.40 -24.50 -1.29
C THR A 59 9.81 -23.80 -0.07
N LEU A 60 9.08 -22.69 -0.27
CA LEU A 60 8.42 -21.95 0.81
C LEU A 60 7.27 -22.76 1.41
N GLN A 61 6.41 -23.35 0.57
CA GLN A 61 5.25 -24.14 1.01
C GLN A 61 5.64 -25.39 1.80
N ASN A 62 6.81 -25.95 1.53
CA ASN A 62 7.37 -27.08 2.27
C ASN A 62 8.18 -26.66 3.51
N ASP A 63 8.42 -25.36 3.75
CA ASP A 63 9.16 -24.87 4.91
C ASP A 63 8.24 -24.83 6.15
N LEU A 64 8.35 -25.85 7.01
CA LEU A 64 7.53 -25.99 8.22
C LEU A 64 7.82 -24.91 9.27
N CYS A 65 9.06 -24.40 9.32
CA CYS A 65 9.43 -23.33 10.25
C CYS A 65 8.72 -22.03 9.87
N LEU A 66 8.75 -21.66 8.59
CA LEU A 66 8.03 -20.50 8.09
C LEU A 66 6.51 -20.70 8.17
N LYS A 67 6.01 -21.93 7.96
CA LYS A 67 4.57 -22.25 8.12
C LYS A 67 4.06 -21.96 9.53
N SER A 68 4.89 -22.22 10.56
CA SER A 68 4.51 -21.96 11.96
C SER A 68 4.30 -20.47 12.28
N VAL A 69 4.88 -19.58 11.47
CA VAL A 69 4.78 -18.11 11.63
C VAL A 69 3.94 -17.44 10.53
N ALA A 70 3.27 -18.21 9.66
CA ALA A 70 2.50 -17.71 8.53
C ALA A 70 1.37 -16.74 8.91
N GLY A 71 0.82 -16.86 10.13
CA GLY A 71 -0.23 -15.98 10.63
C GLY A 71 0.25 -14.64 11.19
N LYS A 72 1.55 -14.36 11.19
CA LYS A 72 2.09 -13.07 11.67
C LYS A 72 1.94 -11.99 10.61
N GLU A 73 1.47 -10.81 11.01
CA GLU A 73 1.32 -9.65 10.12
C GLU A 73 2.61 -9.27 9.40
N ASN A 74 3.76 -9.49 10.03
CA ASN A 74 5.09 -9.22 9.47
C ASN A 74 5.77 -10.47 8.88
N PHE A 75 5.00 -11.47 8.42
CA PHE A 75 5.53 -12.72 7.85
C PHE A 75 6.67 -12.49 6.85
N TRP A 76 6.46 -11.61 5.86
CA TRP A 76 7.45 -11.33 4.82
C TRP A 76 8.73 -10.65 5.33
N CYS A 77 8.73 -10.07 6.53
CA CYS A 77 9.94 -9.57 7.20
C CYS A 77 10.77 -10.70 7.84
N LEU A 78 10.16 -11.87 8.08
CA LEU A 78 10.80 -13.05 8.67
C LEU A 78 11.36 -13.99 7.60
N VAL A 79 10.87 -13.89 6.36
CA VAL A 79 11.31 -14.68 5.21
C VAL A 79 12.68 -14.16 4.74
N SER A 80 13.67 -15.05 4.62
CA SER A 80 15.01 -14.67 4.19
C SER A 80 15.03 -14.25 2.71
N LYS A 81 15.34 -12.99 2.44
CA LYS A 81 15.54 -12.48 1.07
C LYS A 81 16.68 -13.17 0.32
N GLN A 82 17.64 -13.77 1.01
CA GLN A 82 18.70 -14.54 0.36
C GLN A 82 18.19 -15.90 -0.15
N LYS A 83 17.23 -16.51 0.56
CA LYS A 83 16.66 -17.82 0.22
C LYS A 83 15.47 -17.71 -0.72
N TYR A 84 14.69 -16.62 -0.59
CA TYR A 84 13.48 -16.36 -1.38
C TYR A 84 13.50 -14.95 -1.99
N PRO A 85 14.52 -14.60 -2.80
CA PRO A 85 14.66 -13.26 -3.35
C PRO A 85 13.45 -12.83 -4.18
N ILE A 86 12.86 -13.72 -4.99
CA ILE A 86 11.72 -13.38 -5.86
C ILE A 86 10.47 -13.15 -5.02
N LEU A 87 10.11 -14.10 -4.15
CA LEU A 87 8.85 -14.01 -3.40
C LEU A 87 8.84 -12.84 -2.41
N VAL A 88 9.99 -12.55 -1.76
CA VAL A 88 10.11 -11.36 -0.91
C VAL A 88 9.96 -10.09 -1.75
N ASN A 89 10.55 -10.03 -2.96
CA ASN A 89 10.41 -8.88 -3.84
C ASN A 89 8.96 -8.67 -4.28
N VAL A 90 8.26 -9.74 -4.69
CA VAL A 90 6.84 -9.70 -5.06
C VAL A 90 5.98 -9.24 -3.89
N ALA A 91 6.19 -9.77 -2.68
CA ALA A 91 5.45 -9.37 -1.50
C ALA A 91 5.63 -7.87 -1.17
N LEU A 92 6.85 -7.35 -1.31
CA LEU A 92 7.14 -5.92 -1.12
C LEU A 92 6.46 -5.07 -2.19
N LYS A 93 6.50 -5.47 -3.47
CA LYS A 93 5.84 -4.76 -4.57
C LYS A 93 4.32 -4.72 -4.37
N ILE A 94 3.71 -5.84 -4.01
CA ILE A 94 2.28 -5.93 -3.67
C ILE A 94 1.93 -5.03 -2.49
N SER A 95 2.71 -5.09 -1.41
CA SER A 95 2.51 -4.24 -0.23
C SER A 95 2.60 -2.74 -0.59
N ALA A 96 3.57 -2.36 -1.42
CA ALA A 96 3.74 -0.98 -1.87
C ALA A 96 2.55 -0.49 -2.72
N LEU A 97 1.96 -1.34 -3.56
CA LEU A 97 0.76 -1.00 -4.33
C LEU A 97 -0.39 -0.62 -3.38
N PHE A 98 -0.68 -1.43 -2.36
CA PHE A 98 -1.75 -1.14 -1.40
C PHE A 98 -1.45 0.05 -0.48
N CYS A 99 -0.20 0.23 -0.05
CA CYS A 99 0.17 1.43 0.72
C CYS A 99 0.02 2.70 -0.12
N SER A 100 0.36 2.65 -1.41
CA SER A 100 0.24 3.79 -2.31
C SER A 100 -1.21 4.19 -2.57
N THR A 101 -2.13 3.22 -2.71
CA THR A 101 -3.56 3.51 -2.86
C THR A 101 -4.13 4.11 -1.59
N TYR A 102 -3.83 3.53 -0.42
CA TYR A 102 -4.26 4.08 0.87
C TYR A 102 -3.73 5.50 1.10
N LEU A 103 -2.47 5.76 0.78
CA LEU A 103 -1.88 7.09 0.91
C LEU A 103 -2.55 8.08 -0.05
N CYS A 104 -2.79 7.68 -1.31
CA CYS A 104 -3.51 8.49 -2.29
C CYS A 104 -4.94 8.81 -1.84
N GLU A 105 -5.68 7.83 -1.32
CA GLU A 105 -7.04 8.01 -0.78
C GLU A 105 -7.04 8.97 0.41
N SER A 106 -6.14 8.76 1.38
CA SER A 106 -5.98 9.63 2.56
C SER A 106 -5.61 11.05 2.15
N THR A 107 -4.71 11.20 1.18
CA THR A 107 -4.31 12.50 0.60
C THR A 107 -5.51 13.19 -0.05
N PHE A 108 -6.30 12.48 -0.84
CA PHE A 108 -7.49 13.03 -1.51
C PHE A 108 -8.60 13.41 -0.52
N LEU A 109 -8.82 12.61 0.52
CA LEU A 109 -9.74 12.93 1.60
C LEU A 109 -9.31 14.19 2.35
N ASN A 110 -8.01 14.30 2.69
CA ASN A 110 -7.43 15.50 3.30
C ASN A 110 -7.59 16.72 2.38
N MET A 111 -7.29 16.60 1.09
CA MET A 111 -7.53 17.65 0.10
C MET A 111 -8.99 18.12 0.08
N LYS A 112 -9.94 17.19 0.08
CA LYS A 112 -11.38 17.49 0.09
C LYS A 112 -11.80 18.20 1.38
N PHE A 113 -11.22 17.83 2.51
CA PHE A 113 -11.45 18.49 3.79
C PHE A 113 -10.86 19.92 3.81
N ILE A 114 -9.61 20.09 3.36
CA ILE A 114 -8.93 21.38 3.29
C ILE A 114 -9.63 22.33 2.31
N LYS A 115 -10.06 21.82 1.13
CA LYS A 115 -10.84 22.55 0.11
C LYS A 115 -12.35 22.45 0.32
N ASN A 116 -12.83 22.51 1.56
CA ASN A 116 -14.26 22.64 1.83
C ASN A 116 -14.80 23.99 1.31
N LYS A 117 -16.09 24.05 0.94
CA LYS A 117 -16.87 25.19 0.43
C LYS A 117 -16.68 26.51 1.21
N TYR A 118 -16.23 26.45 2.47
CA TYR A 118 -16.00 27.61 3.34
C TYR A 118 -14.58 28.22 3.24
N ARG A 119 -13.68 27.65 2.43
CA ARG A 119 -12.27 28.08 2.28
C ARG A 119 -11.99 28.55 0.85
N SER A 120 -12.50 29.72 0.46
CA SER A 120 -12.36 30.27 -0.91
C SER A 120 -10.98 30.84 -1.25
N ARG A 121 -10.02 30.85 -0.31
CA ARG A 121 -8.73 31.58 -0.41
C ARG A 121 -7.49 30.73 -0.13
N VAL A 122 -7.57 29.40 -0.28
CA VAL A 122 -6.38 28.54 -0.14
C VAL A 122 -5.55 28.61 -1.42
N THR A 123 -4.32 29.11 -1.33
CA THR A 123 -3.35 29.05 -2.44
C THR A 123 -2.75 27.64 -2.53
N ASP A 124 -2.20 27.29 -3.70
CA ASP A 124 -1.63 25.95 -3.93
C ASP A 124 -0.50 25.61 -2.94
N GLU A 125 0.31 26.60 -2.55
CA GLU A 125 1.38 26.44 -1.55
C GLU A 125 0.85 26.11 -0.15
N HIS A 126 -0.24 26.75 0.26
CA HIS A 126 -0.89 26.45 1.54
C HIS A 126 -1.57 25.08 1.51
N LEU A 127 -2.15 24.72 0.36
CA LEU A 127 -2.76 23.41 0.16
C LEU A 127 -1.72 22.30 0.29
N ASP A 128 -0.58 22.41 -0.40
CA ASP A 128 0.53 21.44 -0.31
C ASP A 128 1.01 21.28 1.14
N SER A 129 1.26 22.40 1.82
CA SER A 129 1.70 22.39 3.22
C SER A 129 0.70 21.70 4.14
N CYS A 130 -0.61 21.97 3.99
CA CYS A 130 -1.65 21.34 4.79
C CYS A 130 -1.82 19.84 4.49
N ILE A 131 -1.72 19.43 3.22
CA ILE A 131 -1.77 18.02 2.85
C ILE A 131 -0.59 17.28 3.47
N ARG A 132 0.63 17.82 3.32
CA ARG A 132 1.85 17.24 3.92
C ARG A 132 1.67 17.06 5.42
N LEU A 133 1.20 18.07 6.15
CA LEU A 133 0.91 17.95 7.57
C LEU A 133 -0.14 16.87 7.88
N GLY A 134 -1.21 16.77 7.09
CA GLY A 134 -2.31 15.81 7.31
C GLY A 134 -1.97 14.35 6.98
N ILE A 135 -0.90 14.10 6.21
CA ILE A 135 -0.44 12.73 5.88
C ILE A 135 0.78 12.30 6.71
N THR A 136 1.46 13.21 7.41
CA THR A 136 2.59 12.83 8.26
C THR A 136 2.14 12.30 9.62
N ASN A 137 2.91 11.37 10.19
CA ASN A 137 2.78 11.01 11.61
C ASN A 137 3.40 12.04 12.57
N ASN A 138 3.95 13.16 12.07
CA ASN A 138 4.53 14.18 12.92
C ASN A 138 3.41 15.04 13.51
N GLN A 139 3.22 14.96 14.83
CA GLN A 139 2.37 15.93 15.52
C GLN A 139 3.15 17.23 15.69
N PRO A 140 2.69 18.36 15.11
CA PRO A 140 3.31 19.65 15.39
C PRO A 140 3.13 19.96 16.88
N ASP A 141 4.22 20.39 17.53
CA ASP A 141 4.16 20.88 18.91
C ASP A 141 3.47 22.25 18.92
N VAL A 142 2.13 22.21 18.96
CA VAL A 142 1.28 23.40 18.90
C VAL A 142 1.59 24.35 20.06
N LYS A 143 1.96 23.82 21.23
CA LYS A 143 2.28 24.63 22.41
C LYS A 143 3.52 25.48 22.16
N LYS A 144 4.59 24.85 21.67
CA LYS A 144 5.82 25.55 21.30
C LYS A 144 5.59 26.57 20.19
N LEU A 145 4.71 26.28 19.23
CA LEU A 145 4.34 27.24 18.18
C LEU A 145 3.55 28.44 18.73
N THR A 146 2.61 28.23 19.65
CA THR A 146 1.89 29.33 20.32
C THR A 146 2.81 30.16 21.22
N ASP A 147 3.81 29.54 21.85
CA ASP A 147 4.78 30.26 22.70
C ASP A 147 5.77 31.10 21.88
N MET A 148 6.00 30.74 20.61
CA MET A 148 6.86 31.48 19.68
C MET A 148 6.11 32.53 18.85
N MET A 149 4.77 32.53 18.89
CA MET A 149 3.95 33.47 18.13
C MET A 149 3.64 34.67 19.02
N ASP A 150 4.39 35.76 18.87
CA ASP A 150 4.09 37.02 19.55
C ASP A 150 2.69 37.51 19.12
N CYS A 151 1.76 37.55 20.07
CA CYS A 151 0.42 38.11 19.88
C CYS A 151 0.54 39.56 19.43
N GLN A 152 0.33 39.82 18.13
CA GLN A 152 0.10 41.18 17.64
C GLN A 152 -1.26 41.64 18.19
N SER A 153 -1.23 42.34 19.32
CA SER A 153 -2.39 43.04 19.85
C SER A 153 -2.88 44.04 18.80
N SER A 154 -4.10 43.84 18.31
CA SER A 154 -4.76 44.81 17.43
C SER A 154 -5.03 46.08 18.23
N HIS A 155 -4.70 47.24 17.64
CA HIS A 155 -5.00 48.56 18.17
C HIS A 155 -6.49 48.89 18.09
#